data_AF-T1BTV1-F1
#
_entry.id   AF-T1BTV1-F1
#
_cell.length_a   1.000
_cell.length_b   1.000
_cell.length_c   1.000
_cell.angle_alpha   90.00
_cell.angle_beta   90.00
_cell.angle_gamma   90.00
#
_symmetry.space_group_name_H-M   'P 1'
#
loop_
_entity.id
_entity.type
_entity.pdbx_description
1 polymer ?
#
loop_
_entity_poly.entity_id
_entity_poly.type
_entity_poly.pdbx_seq_one_letter_code
_entity_poly.pdbx_strand_id
1 'polypeptide(L)'
;MAGFSFGGAAVAVRAAARAEPGKLVLVAPGVTKMAMDGVPSPRCPWLLVQGDADEVIEPQEVLQWAQRQSVPALIRRFPDAGHFFHGRLHSL
;
A
#
# COMPACT_ATOMS: atom_id res chain seq x y z
N MET A 1 7.83 -7.28 -6.44
CA MET A 1 8.34 -6.25 -5.50
C MET A 1 7.35 -6.10 -4.35
N ALA A 2 7.80 -5.79 -3.14
CA ALA A 2 6.91 -5.59 -2.01
C ALA A 2 7.44 -4.51 -1.05
N GLY A 3 6.55 -3.90 -0.26
CA GLY A 3 6.92 -2.97 0.79
C GLY A 3 5.84 -2.79 1.84
N PHE A 4 6.26 -2.63 3.09
CA PHE A 4 5.40 -2.38 4.25
C PHE A 4 5.59 -0.93 4.72
N SER A 5 4.49 -0.25 5.09
CA SER A 5 4.51 1.07 5.72
C SER A 5 5.32 2.08 4.92
N PHE A 6 6.35 2.67 5.54
CA PHE A 6 7.34 3.52 4.88
C PHE A 6 7.94 2.85 3.63
N GLY A 7 8.39 1.60 3.74
CA GLY A 7 9.00 0.86 2.63
C GLY A 7 8.04 0.61 1.47
N GLY A 8 6.73 0.60 1.71
CA GLY A 8 5.70 0.52 0.67
C GLY A 8 5.66 1.80 -0.17
N ALA A 9 5.31 2.93 0.46
CA ALA A 9 5.11 4.19 -0.25
C ALA A 9 6.43 4.83 -0.72
N ALA A 10 7.44 4.91 0.16
CA ALA A 10 8.64 5.68 -0.11
C ALA A 10 9.63 4.97 -1.06
N VAL A 11 9.63 3.63 -1.01
CA VAL A 11 10.64 2.81 -1.71
C VAL A 11 9.99 1.97 -2.78
N ALA A 12 9.06 1.07 -2.43
CA ALA A 12 8.53 0.10 -3.39
C ALA A 12 7.76 0.75 -4.54
N VAL A 13 6.90 1.75 -4.30
CA VAL A 13 6.20 2.45 -5.39
C VAL A 13 7.19 3.18 -6.32
N ARG A 14 8.16 3.91 -5.76
CA ARG A 14 9.16 4.66 -6.56
C ARG A 14 10.09 3.73 -7.33
N ALA A 15 10.50 2.62 -6.71
CA ALA A 15 11.33 1.62 -7.35
C ALA A 15 10.57 0.88 -8.46
N ALA A 16 9.27 0.60 -8.27
CA ALA A 16 8.44 -0.04 -9.29
C ALA A 16 8.34 0.78 -10.58
N ALA A 17 8.40 2.12 -10.48
CA ALA A 17 8.42 2.99 -11.65
C ALA A 17 9.68 2.86 -12.53
N ARG A 18 10.78 2.32 -11.98
CA ARG A 18 12.06 2.14 -12.69
C ARG A 18 12.36 0.68 -13.02
N ALA A 19 12.03 -0.21 -12.09
CA ALA A 19 12.38 -1.63 -12.17
C ALA A 19 11.30 -2.48 -12.86
N GLU A 20 10.12 -1.91 -13.14
CA GLU A 20 9.01 -2.55 -13.85
C GLU A 20 8.73 -4.00 -13.40
N PRO A 21 8.50 -4.22 -12.08
CA PRO A 21 8.29 -5.57 -11.58
C PRO A 21 7.00 -6.17 -12.16
N GLY A 22 6.99 -7.49 -12.37
CA GLY A 22 5.78 -8.17 -12.85
C GLY A 22 4.58 -8.09 -11.89
N LYS A 23 4.83 -7.89 -10.57
CA LYS A 23 3.82 -7.66 -9.53
C LYS A 23 4.35 -6.76 -8.41
N LEU A 24 3.46 -6.01 -7.77
CA LEU A 24 3.73 -5.19 -6.59
C LEU A 24 2.80 -5.53 -5.42
N VAL A 25 3.33 -5.61 -4.20
CA VAL A 25 2.53 -5.79 -2.97
C VAL A 25 2.84 -4.66 -2.00
N LEU A 26 1.81 -3.95 -1.55
CA LEU A 26 1.92 -2.86 -0.58
C LEU A 26 1.09 -3.21 0.65
N VAL A 27 1.71 -3.15 1.83
CA VAL A 27 1.03 -3.41 3.12
C VAL A 27 1.09 -2.13 3.95
N ALA A 28 -0.08 -1.63 4.35
CA ALA A 28 -0.25 -0.39 5.11
C ALA A 28 0.61 0.79 4.57
N PRO A 29 0.66 1.04 3.25
CA PRO A 29 1.65 1.96 2.69
C PRO A 29 1.42 3.38 3.22
N GLY A 30 2.48 4.01 3.72
CA GLY A 30 2.42 5.33 4.34
C GLY A 30 2.24 6.49 3.35
N VAL A 31 1.24 6.42 2.48
CA VAL A 31 1.01 7.35 1.36
C VAL A 31 0.62 8.76 1.81
N THR A 32 0.20 8.92 3.06
CA THR A 32 -0.18 10.21 3.67
C THR A 32 0.97 10.84 4.43
N LYS A 33 1.91 10.01 4.90
CA LYS A 33 3.14 10.46 5.56
C LYS A 33 4.27 10.77 4.59
N MET A 34 4.12 10.38 3.31
CA MET A 34 5.13 10.55 2.28
C MET A 34 4.64 11.49 1.18
N ALA A 35 5.53 12.32 0.64
CA ALA A 35 5.26 13.10 -0.56
C ALA A 35 5.10 12.17 -1.78
N MET A 36 3.85 11.87 -2.12
CA MET A 36 3.50 11.01 -3.25
C MET A 36 3.19 11.80 -4.54
N ASP A 37 3.20 13.13 -4.47
CA ASP A 37 3.01 13.99 -5.63
C ASP A 37 4.12 13.76 -6.66
N GLY A 38 3.72 13.61 -7.92
CA GLY A 38 4.64 13.31 -9.03
C GLY A 38 5.23 11.89 -9.00
N VAL A 39 4.91 11.05 -8.01
CA VAL A 39 5.29 9.63 -8.04
C VAL A 39 4.44 8.92 -9.09
N PRO A 40 5.03 8.26 -10.10
CA PRO A 40 4.27 7.56 -11.12
C PRO A 40 3.42 6.44 -10.52
N SER A 41 2.20 6.28 -11.03
CA SER A 41 1.34 5.17 -10.64
C SER A 41 2.00 3.81 -10.94
N PRO A 42 1.71 2.78 -10.12
CA PRO A 42 2.07 1.40 -10.44
C PRO A 42 1.57 1.02 -11.84
N ARG A 43 2.45 0.44 -12.66
CA ARG A 43 2.14 0.00 -14.04
C ARG A 43 1.92 -1.52 -14.17
N CYS A 44 2.02 -2.25 -13.06
CA CYS A 44 1.86 -3.70 -13.00
C CYS A 44 0.67 -4.07 -12.12
N PRO A 45 0.16 -5.31 -12.20
CA PRO A 45 -0.80 -5.83 -11.24
C PRO A 45 -0.27 -5.71 -9.82
N TRP A 46 -1.09 -5.19 -8.92
CA TRP A 46 -0.65 -4.93 -7.56
C TRP A 46 -1.73 -5.19 -6.51
N LEU A 47 -1.27 -5.61 -5.34
CA LEU A 47 -2.06 -5.89 -4.16
C LEU A 47 -1.83 -4.79 -3.13
N LEU A 48 -2.92 -4.24 -2.61
CA LEU A 48 -2.93 -3.37 -1.44
C LEU A 48 -3.56 -4.13 -0.27
N VAL A 49 -2.83 -4.19 0.84
CA VAL A 49 -3.31 -4.74 2.11
C VAL A 49 -3.37 -3.61 3.13
N GLN A 50 -4.53 -3.43 3.76
CA GLN A 50 -4.76 -2.37 4.74
C GLN A 50 -5.53 -2.91 5.95
N GLY A 51 -5.07 -2.57 7.16
CA GLY A 51 -5.83 -2.78 8.38
C GLY A 51 -6.87 -1.67 8.55
N ASP A 52 -8.10 -2.01 8.92
CA ASP A 52 -9.19 -1.04 9.07
C ASP A 52 -9.10 -0.25 10.40
N ALA A 53 -8.34 -0.75 11.37
CA ALA A 53 -8.08 -0.09 12.64
C ALA A 53 -6.64 0.46 12.72
N ASP A 54 -6.01 0.72 11.56
CA ASP A 54 -4.65 1.27 11.49
C ASP A 54 -4.60 2.66 12.13
N GLU A 55 -3.91 2.71 13.26
CA GLU A 55 -3.73 3.88 14.11
C GLU A 55 -2.55 4.76 13.67
N VAL A 56 -1.74 4.28 12.71
CA VAL A 56 -0.54 4.95 12.24
C VAL A 56 -0.79 5.64 10.90
N ILE A 57 -1.49 4.96 9.98
CA ILE A 57 -1.81 5.44 8.63
C ILE A 57 -3.33 5.35 8.43
N GLU A 58 -3.99 6.49 8.17
CA GLU A 58 -5.43 6.56 7.99
C GLU A 58 -5.92 5.67 6.83
N PRO A 59 -6.66 4.57 7.09
CA PRO A 59 -7.06 3.62 6.06
C PRO A 59 -7.83 4.25 4.92
N GLN A 60 -8.70 5.21 5.23
CA GLN A 60 -9.52 5.86 4.21
C GLN A 60 -8.67 6.63 3.19
N GLU A 61 -7.62 7.31 3.65
CA GLU A 61 -6.71 8.04 2.77
C GLU A 61 -5.91 7.10 1.86
N VAL A 62 -5.49 5.94 2.38
CA VAL A 62 -4.82 4.89 1.59
C VAL A 62 -5.72 4.36 0.48
N LEU A 63 -6.98 4.08 0.81
CA LEU A 63 -7.97 3.59 -0.15
C LEU A 63 -8.26 4.63 -1.25
N GLN A 64 -8.44 5.90 -0.86
CA GLN A 64 -8.62 6.98 -1.82
C GLN A 64 -7.40 7.15 -2.72
N TRP A 65 -6.18 7.05 -2.18
CA TRP A 65 -4.97 7.09 -2.99
C TRP A 65 -4.93 5.93 -3.99
N ALA A 66 -5.28 4.72 -3.58
CA ALA A 66 -5.29 3.55 -4.44
C ALA A 66 -6.29 3.67 -5.60
N GLN A 67 -7.45 4.28 -5.36
CA GLN A 67 -8.48 4.53 -6.38
C GLN A 67 -8.03 5.54 -7.46
N ARG A 68 -7.06 6.40 -7.16
CA ARG A 68 -6.51 7.38 -8.13
C ARG A 68 -5.43 6.80 -9.05
N GLN A 69 -5.03 5.55 -8.86
CA GLN A 69 -3.98 4.93 -9.66
C GLN A 69 -4.51 4.45 -11.01
N SER A 70 -3.67 4.52 -12.05
CA SER A 70 -4.04 4.10 -13.41
C SER A 70 -4.37 2.61 -13.53
N VAL A 71 -3.66 1.76 -12.78
CA VAL A 71 -3.97 0.34 -12.65
C VAL A 71 -4.73 0.14 -11.34
N PRO A 72 -5.95 -0.41 -11.34
CA PRO A 72 -6.69 -0.70 -10.11
C PRO A 72 -5.94 -1.69 -9.22
N ALA A 73 -5.84 -1.39 -7.93
CA ALA A 73 -5.32 -2.34 -6.95
C ALA A 73 -6.30 -3.49 -6.71
N LEU A 74 -5.77 -4.70 -6.49
CA LEU A 74 -6.50 -5.70 -5.72
C LEU A 74 -6.44 -5.27 -4.25
N ILE A 75 -7.58 -4.99 -3.63
CA ILE A 75 -7.62 -4.48 -2.25
C ILE A 75 -8.00 -5.62 -1.30
N ARG A 76 -7.24 -5.75 -0.21
CA ARG A 76 -7.55 -6.60 0.94
C ARG A 76 -7.57 -5.77 2.22
N ARG A 77 -8.73 -5.77 2.86
CA ARG A 77 -8.98 -5.07 4.12
C ARG A 77 -9.06 -6.08 5.24
N PHE A 78 -8.50 -5.72 6.39
CA PHE A 78 -8.49 -6.54 7.58
C PHE A 78 -9.25 -5.80 8.68
N PRO A 79 -10.52 -6.19 8.94
CA PRO A 79 -11.28 -5.66 10.06
C PRO A 79 -10.53 -5.83 11.37
N ASP A 80 -10.60 -4.83 12.25
CA ASP A 80 -9.96 -4.80 13.57
C ASP A 80 -8.43 -4.91 13.59
N ALA A 81 -7.76 -4.93 12.43
CA ALA A 81 -6.30 -4.95 12.35
C ALA A 81 -5.75 -3.53 12.41
N GLY A 82 -4.86 -3.28 13.37
CA GLY A 82 -4.02 -2.08 13.42
C GLY A 82 -2.82 -2.16 12.48
N HIS A 83 -1.95 -1.15 12.54
CA HIS A 83 -0.85 -0.96 11.58
C HIS A 83 0.07 -2.18 11.40
N PHE A 84 0.35 -2.86 12.51
CA PHE A 84 1.28 -3.99 12.56
C PHE A 84 0.60 -5.36 12.45
N PHE A 85 -0.72 -5.40 12.29
CA PHE A 85 -1.49 -6.65 12.19
C PHE A 85 -1.21 -7.62 13.36
N HIS A 86 -0.97 -7.09 14.57
CA HIS A 86 -0.66 -7.88 15.78
C HIS A 86 -1.70 -8.98 16.00
N GLY A 87 -1.23 -10.23 16.10
CA GLY A 87 -2.11 -11.39 16.30
C GLY A 87 -3.01 -11.72 15.09
N ARG A 88 -2.89 -11.01 13.96
CA ARG A 88 -3.73 -11.17 12.75
C ARG A 88 -2.93 -11.54 11.48
N LEU A 89 -1.60 -11.64 11.57
CA LEU A 89 -0.73 -12.06 10.45
C LEU A 89 -1.11 -13.42 9.84
N HIS A 90 -1.70 -14.32 10.63
CA HIS A 90 -2.17 -15.63 10.17
C HIS A 90 -3.42 -15.55 9.29
N SER A 91 -4.09 -14.40 9.22
CA SER A 91 -5.30 -14.19 8.43
C SER A 91 -5.02 -13.61 7.03
N LEU A 92 -3.76 -13.24 6.75
CA LEU A 92 -3.30 -12.65 5.47
C LEU A 92 -3.32 -13.61 4.28
#